data_AF-A0A849Q951-F1
#
_entry.id   AF-A0A849Q951-F1
#
_cell.length_a   1.000
_cell.length_b   1.000
_cell.length_c   1.000
_cell.angle_alpha   90.00
_cell.angle_beta   90.00
_cell.angle_gamma   90.00
#
_symmetry.space_group_name_H-M   'P 1'
#
loop_
_entity.id
_entity.type
_entity.pdbx_description
1 polymer ?
#
loop_
_entity_poly.entity_id
_entity_poly.type
_entity_poly.pdbx_seq_one_letter_code
_entity_poly.pdbx_strand_id
1 'polypeptide(L)'
;MLIMQIGEYAFEPFPRFTPGLLSGRDIDLKQVRLTDTTGTKVKSKKASSVSAGSIEPTHLLDFDFSGLTNEALWPILVETARRSPLYANLTGYIRDEILPKESEVSVRELASRLSISVGEALVILYDIHKQP
;
A
#
# COMPACT_ATOMS: atom_id res chain seq x y z
N MET A 1 -42.69 -23.82 7.79
CA MET A 1 -41.60 -24.22 6.89
C MET A 1 -41.64 -23.27 5.70
N LEU A 2 -40.77 -22.26 5.68
CA LEU A 2 -40.79 -21.17 4.69
C LEU A 2 -39.60 -21.37 3.75
N ILE A 3 -39.86 -21.71 2.50
CA ILE A 3 -38.85 -21.86 1.44
C ILE A 3 -38.55 -20.47 0.88
N MET A 4 -37.37 -19.92 1.19
CA MET A 4 -36.84 -18.70 0.57
C MET A 4 -36.44 -19.00 -0.86
N GLN A 5 -37.07 -18.29 -1.81
CA GLN A 5 -36.73 -18.32 -3.22
C GLN A 5 -35.46 -17.50 -3.45
N ILE A 6 -34.38 -18.17 -3.83
CA ILE A 6 -33.13 -17.56 -4.29
C ILE A 6 -33.37 -16.93 -5.67
N GLY A 7 -33.28 -15.60 -5.74
CA GLY A 7 -33.29 -14.87 -7.00
C GLY A 7 -31.97 -15.06 -7.74
N GLU A 8 -32.03 -15.49 -9.00
CA GLU A 8 -30.87 -15.58 -9.89
C GLU A 8 -30.34 -14.17 -10.19
N TYR A 9 -29.12 -13.89 -9.72
CA TYR A 9 -28.37 -12.73 -10.16
C TYR A 9 -27.67 -13.08 -11.47
N ALA A 10 -28.26 -12.67 -12.59
CA ALA A 10 -27.62 -12.75 -13.90
C ALA A 10 -26.41 -11.79 -13.94
N PHE A 11 -25.22 -12.36 -14.04
CA PHE A 11 -23.96 -11.64 -14.23
C PHE A 11 -23.78 -11.34 -15.72
N GLU A 12 -24.10 -10.12 -16.15
CA GLU A 12 -23.91 -9.67 -17.53
C GLU A 12 -22.41 -9.52 -17.84
N PRO A 13 -21.91 -10.06 -18.97
CA PRO A 13 -20.50 -9.96 -19.34
C PRO A 13 -20.13 -8.53 -19.78
N PHE A 14 -18.97 -8.06 -19.31
CA PHE A 14 -18.41 -6.75 -19.68
C PHE A 14 -18.27 -6.57 -21.21
N PRO A 15 -18.51 -5.35 -21.74
CA PRO A 15 -18.34 -5.08 -23.16
C PRO A 15 -16.87 -5.26 -23.56
N ARG A 16 -16.63 -6.15 -24.54
CA ARG A 16 -15.30 -6.35 -25.14
C ARG A 16 -14.93 -5.14 -25.97
N PHE A 17 -13.92 -4.40 -25.53
CA PHE A 17 -13.33 -3.31 -26.30
C PHE A 17 -12.50 -3.91 -27.45
N THR A 18 -13.05 -3.91 -28.66
CA THR A 18 -12.29 -4.26 -29.86
C THR A 18 -11.51 -3.02 -30.32
N PRO A 19 -10.17 -3.07 -30.42
CA PRO A 19 -9.44 -1.96 -31.00
C PRO A 19 -9.76 -1.93 -32.51
N GLY A 20 -10.59 -0.96 -32.90
CA GLY A 20 -10.88 -0.66 -34.29
C GLY A 20 -9.62 -0.18 -35.01
N LEU A 21 -9.31 -0.81 -36.14
CA LEU A 21 -8.24 -0.46 -37.06
C LEU A 21 -8.56 0.91 -37.70
N LEU A 22 -8.03 1.99 -37.12
CA LEU A 22 -8.11 3.32 -37.71
C LEU A 22 -7.00 3.51 -38.75
N SER A 23 -7.44 3.52 -39.99
CA SER A 23 -6.66 3.85 -41.18
C SER A 23 -6.18 5.31 -41.16
N GLY A 24 -4.85 5.46 -41.25
CA GLY A 24 -4.15 6.52 -41.99
C GLY A 24 -4.44 7.99 -41.66
N ARG A 25 -3.56 8.61 -40.87
CA ARG A 25 -3.05 9.97 -41.11
C ARG A 25 -1.59 10.03 -40.66
N ASP A 26 -0.67 10.22 -41.61
CA ASP A 26 0.75 10.44 -41.35
C ASP A 26 0.94 11.68 -40.49
N ILE A 27 1.35 11.47 -39.24
CA ILE A 27 1.87 12.51 -38.35
C ILE A 27 3.37 12.28 -38.29
N ASP A 28 4.12 13.07 -39.06
CA ASP A 28 5.59 13.05 -39.04
C ASP A 28 6.09 13.64 -37.70
N LEU A 29 6.05 12.81 -36.66
CA LEU A 29 6.63 13.11 -35.36
C LEU A 29 8.14 12.94 -35.46
N LYS A 30 8.84 14.03 -35.80
CA LYS A 30 10.30 14.10 -35.67
C LYS A 30 10.68 13.86 -34.21
N GLN A 31 11.17 12.66 -33.90
CA GLN A 31 11.73 12.34 -32.59
C GLN A 31 13.03 13.13 -32.39
N VAL A 32 12.95 14.22 -31.63
CA VAL A 32 14.14 14.93 -31.14
C VAL A 32 14.82 14.03 -30.11
N ARG A 33 16.09 13.68 -30.35
CA ARG A 33 16.87 12.88 -29.40
C ARG A 33 17.08 13.70 -28.12
N LEU A 34 16.68 13.12 -27.00
CA LEU A 34 16.78 13.70 -25.66
C LEU A 34 18.24 13.99 -25.21
N THR A 35 19.24 13.60 -26.00
CA THR A 35 20.67 13.75 -25.67
C THR A 35 21.27 15.11 -26.04
N ASP A 36 20.55 15.95 -26.79
CA ASP A 36 21.06 17.27 -27.19
C ASP A 36 20.77 18.31 -26.10
N THR A 37 21.36 18.12 -24.91
CA THR A 37 21.44 19.15 -23.88
C THR A 37 22.81 19.82 -23.98
N THR A 38 22.88 20.88 -24.78
CA THR A 38 23.99 21.82 -24.74
C THR A 38 23.96 22.56 -23.40
N GLY A 39 25.05 22.44 -22.64
CA GLY A 39 25.12 22.80 -21.23
C GLY A 39 24.91 24.27 -20.95
N THR A 40 23.96 24.56 -20.04
CA THR A 40 23.87 25.86 -19.36
C THR A 40 24.04 25.64 -17.87
N LYS A 41 25.20 26.07 -17.36
CA LYS A 41 25.63 25.94 -15.96
C LYS A 41 25.05 27.09 -15.14
N VAL A 42 24.12 26.80 -14.23
CA VAL A 42 23.69 27.76 -13.19
C VAL A 42 23.98 27.17 -11.81
N LYS A 43 24.91 27.81 -11.09
CA LYS A 43 25.25 27.57 -9.69
C LYS A 43 24.32 28.43 -8.80
N SER A 44 23.64 27.83 -7.84
CA SER A 44 23.29 28.43 -6.53
C SER A 44 22.70 27.35 -5.62
N LYS A 45 23.50 26.69 -4.77
CA LYS A 45 23.72 26.95 -3.33
C LYS A 45 22.55 26.60 -2.38
N LYS A 46 22.85 25.56 -1.58
CA LYS A 46 22.49 25.32 -0.17
C LYS A 46 21.09 24.77 0.15
N ALA A 47 20.99 23.44 0.08
CA ALA A 47 20.14 22.64 0.94
C ALA A 47 21.03 21.79 1.86
N SER A 48 20.56 21.62 3.09
CA SER A 48 21.14 20.87 4.20
C SER A 48 21.75 19.53 3.79
N SER A 49 22.88 19.20 4.44
CA SER A 49 23.59 17.94 4.33
C SER A 49 22.68 16.76 4.70
N VAL A 50 22.12 16.09 3.68
CA VAL A 50 21.69 14.70 3.83
C VAL A 50 22.90 13.86 3.48
N SER A 51 23.41 13.16 4.50
CA SER A 51 24.48 12.17 4.37
C SER A 51 24.15 11.20 3.24
N ALA A 52 25.10 11.02 2.34
CA ALA A 52 25.09 9.96 1.35
C ALA A 52 25.11 8.59 2.07
N GLY A 53 23.93 8.09 2.42
CA GLY A 53 23.71 6.68 2.71
C GLY A 53 23.51 5.94 1.39
N SER A 54 24.14 4.78 1.25
CA SER A 54 23.92 3.87 0.13
C SER A 54 22.42 3.74 -0.13
N ILE A 55 21.99 4.07 -1.35
CA ILE A 55 20.62 3.75 -1.77
C ILE A 55 20.67 2.26 -2.10
N GLU A 56 20.55 1.43 -1.06
CA GLU A 56 20.21 0.02 -1.24
C GLU A 56 18.80 -0.01 -1.85
N PRO A 57 18.63 -0.57 -3.05
CA PRO A 57 17.31 -0.69 -3.63
C PRO A 57 16.49 -1.62 -2.73
N THR A 58 15.42 -1.08 -2.14
CA THR A 58 14.42 -1.84 -1.37
C THR A 58 14.89 -2.31 0.01
N HIS A 59 15.21 -1.37 0.91
CA HIS A 59 15.05 -1.66 2.34
C HIS A 59 13.54 -1.86 2.60
N LEU A 60 13.10 -3.11 2.56
CA LEU A 60 11.75 -3.54 2.88
C LEU A 60 11.43 -3.00 4.28
N LEU A 61 10.30 -2.28 4.40
CA LEU A 61 10.01 -1.41 5.53
C LEU A 61 9.95 -2.19 6.86
N ASP A 62 10.99 -2.07 7.67
CA ASP A 62 10.93 -2.26 9.11
C ASP A 62 10.29 -1.00 9.69
N PHE A 63 8.99 -1.08 10.02
CA PHE A 63 8.21 0.08 10.44
C PHE A 63 8.57 0.46 11.89
N ASP A 64 9.16 1.65 12.10
CA ASP A 64 9.28 2.25 13.43
C ASP A 64 7.96 2.96 13.82
N PHE A 65 7.27 2.44 14.83
CA PHE A 65 6.01 3.01 15.34
C PHE A 65 6.16 4.44 15.87
N SER A 66 7.36 4.84 16.31
CA SER A 66 7.62 6.13 16.94
C SER A 66 7.53 7.29 15.95
N GLY A 67 8.05 7.10 14.74
CA GLY A 67 7.95 8.09 13.66
C GLY A 67 6.52 8.19 13.11
N LEU A 68 5.87 7.04 12.90
CA LEU A 68 4.54 7.00 12.28
C LEU A 68 3.44 7.63 13.14
N THR A 69 3.49 7.45 14.46
CA THR A 69 2.43 7.94 15.35
C THR A 69 2.38 9.46 15.48
N ASN A 70 3.47 10.16 15.12
CA ASN A 70 3.55 11.62 15.14
C ASN A 70 3.04 12.27 13.83
N GLU A 71 2.76 11.48 12.80
CA GLU A 71 2.31 11.97 11.50
C GLU A 71 0.81 12.27 11.48
N ALA A 72 0.41 13.31 10.74
CA ALA A 72 -1.00 13.75 10.65
C ALA A 72 -1.94 12.70 10.03
N LEU A 73 -1.39 11.74 9.27
CA LEU A 73 -2.15 10.67 8.62
C LEU A 73 -2.44 9.48 9.54
N TRP A 74 -1.69 9.34 10.65
CA TRP A 74 -1.86 8.28 11.62
C TRP A 74 -3.30 8.13 12.14
N PRO A 75 -3.97 9.19 12.64
CA PRO A 75 -5.34 9.06 13.15
C PRO A 75 -6.32 8.57 12.08
N ILE A 76 -6.15 8.99 10.82
CA ILE A 76 -7.00 8.57 9.70
C ILE A 76 -6.79 7.08 9.42
N LEU A 77 -5.54 6.61 9.45
CA LEU A 77 -5.22 5.20 9.27
C LEU A 77 -5.83 4.35 10.38
N VAL A 78 -5.67 4.76 11.63
CA VAL A 78 -6.22 4.06 12.80
C VAL A 78 -7.74 3.99 12.72
N GLU A 79 -8.40 5.11 12.41
CA GLU A 79 -9.86 5.15 12.26
C GLU A 79 -10.32 4.24 11.12
N THR A 80 -9.63 4.26 9.99
CA THR A 80 -9.97 3.43 8.82
C THR A 80 -9.79 1.95 9.13
N ALA A 81 -8.67 1.57 9.76
CA ALA A 81 -8.40 0.19 10.13
C ALA A 81 -9.43 -0.35 11.13
N ARG A 82 -9.78 0.43 12.17
CA ARG A 82 -10.75 0.02 13.19
C ARG A 82 -12.19 -0.05 12.69
N ARG A 83 -12.53 0.65 11.60
CA ARG A 83 -13.84 0.53 10.94
C ARG A 83 -14.02 -0.79 10.19
N SER A 84 -12.93 -1.53 9.95
CA SER A 84 -13.00 -2.86 9.34
C SER A 84 -13.74 -3.83 10.28
N PRO A 85 -14.80 -4.52 9.82
CA PRO A 85 -15.57 -5.45 10.67
C PRO A 85 -14.74 -6.65 11.14
N LEU A 86 -13.65 -6.96 10.43
CA LEU A 86 -12.74 -8.04 10.80
C LEU A 86 -11.70 -7.62 11.85
N TYR A 87 -11.56 -6.32 12.11
CA TYR A 87 -10.49 -5.77 12.95
C TYR A 87 -10.44 -6.40 14.35
N ALA A 88 -11.59 -6.47 15.04
CA ALA A 88 -11.67 -7.01 16.39
C ALA A 88 -11.28 -8.50 16.45
N ASN A 89 -11.77 -9.29 15.49
CA ASN A 89 -11.48 -10.72 15.40
C ASN A 89 -10.00 -10.97 15.09
N LEU A 90 -9.44 -10.22 14.15
CA LEU A 90 -8.03 -10.32 13.79
C LEU A 90 -7.12 -9.94 14.97
N THR A 91 -7.46 -8.88 15.70
CA THR A 91 -6.69 -8.45 16.88
C THR A 91 -6.66 -9.54 17.95
N GLY A 92 -7.79 -10.16 18.26
CA GLY A 92 -7.85 -11.29 19.20
C GLY A 92 -7.06 -12.51 18.69
N TYR A 93 -7.24 -12.87 17.42
CA TYR A 93 -6.51 -13.97 16.80
C TYR A 93 -5.00 -13.78 16.85
N ILE A 94 -4.51 -12.57 16.56
CA ILE A 94 -3.09 -12.26 16.59
C ILE A 94 -2.54 -12.35 18.01
N ARG A 95 -3.26 -11.80 18.99
CA ARG A 95 -2.90 -11.84 20.42
C ARG A 95 -2.82 -13.28 20.95
N ASP A 96 -3.78 -14.12 20.60
CA ASP A 96 -3.96 -15.42 21.24
C ASP A 96 -3.25 -16.56 20.49
N GLU A 97 -3.13 -16.46 19.16
CA GLU A 97 -2.58 -17.55 18.34
C GLU A 97 -1.23 -17.27 17.67
N ILE A 98 -0.93 -16.01 17.34
CA ILE A 98 0.27 -15.67 16.54
C ILE A 98 1.42 -15.24 17.46
N LEU A 99 1.21 -14.22 18.28
CA LEU A 99 2.24 -13.67 19.18
C LEU A 99 2.84 -14.69 20.17
N PRO A 100 2.07 -15.64 20.76
CA PRO A 100 2.64 -16.65 21.63
C PRO A 100 3.53 -17.66 20.91
N LYS A 101 3.35 -17.84 19.60
CA LYS A 101 4.14 -18.76 18.78
C LYS A 101 5.37 -18.07 18.20
N GLU A 102 5.22 -16.83 17.78
CA GLU A 102 6.25 -16.03 17.12
C GLU A 102 6.20 -14.59 17.67
N SER A 103 7.22 -14.21 18.44
CA SER A 103 7.27 -12.87 19.06
C SER A 103 7.78 -11.77 18.11
N GLU A 104 8.40 -12.13 16.98
CA GLU A 104 9.04 -11.19 16.03
C GLU A 104 8.36 -11.20 14.65
N VAL A 105 7.03 -11.23 14.61
CA VAL A 105 6.31 -11.21 13.33
C VAL A 105 6.36 -9.81 12.71
N SER A 106 6.92 -9.71 11.50
CA SER A 106 6.92 -8.47 10.73
C SER A 106 5.50 -8.08 10.30
N VAL A 107 5.20 -6.78 10.27
CA VAL A 107 3.94 -6.21 9.78
C VAL A 107 3.56 -6.76 8.41
N ARG A 108 4.55 -6.89 7.51
CA ARG A 108 4.32 -7.37 6.15
C ARG A 108 3.95 -8.84 6.11
N GLU A 109 4.64 -9.65 6.90
CA GLU A 109 4.36 -11.06 7.01
C GLU A 109 2.98 -11.30 7.61
N LEU A 110 2.61 -10.52 8.62
CA LEU A 110 1.27 -10.53 9.19
C LEU A 110 0.19 -10.17 8.16
N ALA A 111 0.44 -9.13 7.36
CA ALA A 111 -0.47 -8.71 6.29
C ALA A 111 -0.65 -9.82 5.24
N SER A 112 0.45 -10.47 4.82
CA SER A 112 0.41 -11.59 3.88
C SER A 112 -0.30 -12.82 4.44
N ARG A 113 -0.06 -13.16 5.71
CA ARG A 113 -0.67 -14.34 6.36
C ARG A 113 -2.17 -14.19 6.56
N LEU A 114 -2.61 -12.99 6.95
CA LEU A 114 -4.02 -12.72 7.24
C LEU A 114 -4.79 -12.16 6.04
N SER A 115 -4.11 -11.96 4.90
CA SER A 115 -4.69 -11.37 3.69
C SER A 115 -5.34 -10.00 3.95
N ILE A 116 -4.70 -9.18 4.78
CA ILE A 116 -5.13 -7.82 5.13
C ILE A 116 -4.17 -6.78 4.57
N SER A 117 -4.59 -5.51 4.60
CA SER A 117 -3.69 -4.43 4.20
C SER A 117 -2.53 -4.27 5.20
N VAL A 118 -1.37 -3.80 4.70
CA VAL A 118 -0.21 -3.49 5.57
C VAL A 118 -0.57 -2.45 6.62
N GLY A 119 -1.44 -1.50 6.28
CA GLY A 119 -1.94 -0.49 7.21
C GLY A 119 -2.75 -1.10 8.36
N GLU A 120 -3.66 -2.03 8.07
CA GLU A 120 -4.41 -2.74 9.11
C GLU A 120 -3.48 -3.56 10.00
N ALA A 121 -2.58 -4.35 9.42
CA ALA A 121 -1.61 -5.13 10.18
C ALA A 121 -0.76 -4.25 11.12
N LEU A 122 -0.38 -3.07 10.65
CA LEU A 122 0.43 -2.12 11.40
C LEU A 122 -0.34 -1.53 12.59
N VAL A 123 -1.59 -1.13 12.38
CA VAL A 123 -2.44 -0.60 13.45
C VAL A 123 -2.75 -1.69 14.49
N ILE A 124 -2.99 -2.94 14.05
CA ILE A 124 -3.25 -4.05 14.97
C ILE A 124 -2.05 -4.33 15.87
N LEU A 125 -0.84 -4.46 15.29
CA LEU A 125 0.38 -4.67 16.09
C LEU A 125 0.63 -3.51 17.05
N TYR A 126 0.39 -2.27 16.62
CA TYR A 126 0.48 -1.10 17.49
C TYR A 126 -0.51 -1.17 18.66
N ASP A 127 -1.78 -1.50 18.39
CA ASP A 127 -2.81 -1.59 19.42
C ASP A 127 -2.49 -2.71 20.43
N ILE A 128 -1.95 -3.84 19.98
CA ILE A 128 -1.53 -4.94 20.86
C ILE A 128 -0.32 -4.55 21.72
N HIS A 129 0.70 -3.91 21.15
CA HIS A 129 1.86 -3.46 21.93
C HIS A 129 1.50 -2.34 22.92
N LYS A 130 0.46 -1.57 22.64
CA LYS A 130 -0.01 -0.47 23.50
C LYS A 130 -0.94 -0.94 24.61
N GLN A 131 -1.69 -2.02 24.41
CA GLN A 131 -2.61 -2.57 25.40
C GLN A 131 -1.95 -3.72 26.16
N PRO A 132 -1.62 -3.56 27.46
CA PRO A 132 -1.09 -4.65 28.28
C PRO A 132 -2.13 -5.77 28.52
#